data_AF-A0A7V3AGA9-F1
#
_entry.id   AF-A0A7V3AGA9-F1
#
_cell.length_a   1.000
_cell.length_b   1.000
_cell.length_c   1.000
_cell.angle_alpha   90.00
_cell.angle_beta   90.00
_cell.angle_gamma   90.00
#
_symmetry.space_group_name_H-M   'P 1'
#
loop_
_entity.id
_entity.type
_entity.pdbx_description
1 polymer ?
#
loop_
_entity_poly.entity_id
_entity_poly.type
_entity_poly.pdbx_seq_one_letter_code
_entity_poly.pdbx_strand_id
1 'polypeptide(L)'
;MSSRHALSSRRLDLASALFLLAAGAHAATEIWVPRQHNPGFAEAGRSFVAEVRAAPDLAAAGWTAALKNDLRSWNCTVASAVFGKIHHAKESGWLLTIAVPADTPPELLDLTVDHPASGPGTQARSLRVVKSFEENFYIVQLSDQHVVGATATQAGGNTSDNAGSTEAMKWAAPVLNLINPRFVAYTGDNETIFWEGEKGPGLEKARIHVQIYKEALTHFRVPTILCLGNHDIGWGT
;
A
#
# COMPACT_ATOMS: atom_id res chain seq x y z
N MET A 1 -62.96 -36.19 -50.24
CA MET A 1 -61.71 -35.51 -50.66
C MET A 1 -62.05 -34.08 -51.06
N SER A 2 -61.88 -33.10 -50.17
CA SER A 2 -61.81 -31.68 -50.52
C SER A 2 -61.24 -30.88 -49.35
N SER A 3 -60.40 -29.92 -49.72
CA SER A 3 -59.43 -29.15 -48.93
C SER A 3 -60.00 -28.25 -47.85
N ARG A 4 -59.22 -28.02 -46.78
CA ARG A 4 -59.06 -26.70 -46.14
C ARG A 4 -57.60 -26.44 -45.82
N HIS A 5 -56.99 -25.52 -46.55
CA HIS A 5 -55.72 -24.87 -46.23
C HIS A 5 -55.92 -23.93 -45.03
N ALA A 6 -55.10 -24.07 -44.00
CA ALA A 6 -54.92 -23.05 -42.97
C ALA A 6 -53.51 -22.44 -43.14
N LEU A 7 -53.47 -21.17 -43.54
CA LEU A 7 -52.28 -20.34 -43.53
C LEU A 7 -51.91 -20.02 -42.08
N SER A 8 -50.81 -20.58 -41.59
CA SER A 8 -50.16 -20.17 -40.33
C SER A 8 -49.10 -19.12 -40.66
N SER A 9 -49.34 -17.90 -40.21
CA SER A 9 -48.41 -16.77 -40.27
C SER A 9 -47.27 -16.99 -39.28
N ARG A 10 -46.07 -17.34 -39.77
CA ARG A 10 -44.84 -17.24 -38.99
C ARG A 10 -44.41 -15.78 -38.93
N ARG A 11 -44.72 -15.10 -37.82
CA ARG A 11 -43.97 -13.90 -37.41
C ARG A 11 -42.57 -14.36 -37.05
N LEU A 12 -41.56 -13.89 -37.77
CA LEU A 12 -40.18 -13.91 -37.30
C LEU A 12 -40.11 -12.93 -36.12
N ASP A 13 -39.94 -13.45 -34.90
CA ASP A 13 -39.62 -12.64 -33.73
C ASP A 13 -38.18 -12.12 -33.87
N LEU A 14 -38.08 -10.89 -34.39
CA LEU A 14 -36.93 -10.00 -34.28
C LEU A 14 -36.77 -9.57 -32.81
N ALA A 15 -36.38 -10.49 -31.93
CA ALA A 15 -36.11 -10.18 -30.52
C ALA A 15 -34.84 -10.90 -30.01
N SER A 16 -33.90 -11.19 -30.91
CA SER A 16 -32.54 -11.60 -30.55
C SER A 16 -31.56 -10.54 -31.05
N ALA A 17 -31.56 -9.39 -30.39
CA ALA A 17 -30.58 -8.34 -30.63
C ALA A 17 -30.09 -7.77 -29.30
N LEU A 18 -28.77 -7.89 -29.10
CA LEU A 18 -27.94 -7.11 -28.19
C LEU A 18 -28.28 -7.22 -26.69
N PHE A 19 -27.79 -8.27 -26.05
CA PHE A 19 -27.17 -8.08 -24.73
C PHE A 19 -25.74 -7.58 -24.96
N LEU A 20 -25.55 -6.26 -25.01
CA LEU A 20 -24.25 -5.69 -24.68
C LEU A 20 -23.99 -6.03 -23.20
N LEU A 21 -23.08 -6.97 -22.95
CA LEU A 21 -22.37 -7.00 -21.68
C LEU A 21 -21.58 -5.69 -21.59
N ALA A 22 -22.12 -4.72 -20.88
CA ALA A 22 -21.29 -3.72 -20.24
C ALA A 22 -20.43 -4.48 -19.22
N ALA A 23 -19.23 -4.90 -19.63
CA ALA A 23 -18.20 -5.27 -18.69
C ALA A 23 -17.93 -4.02 -17.85
N GLY A 24 -18.50 -3.96 -16.65
CA GLY A 24 -18.19 -2.90 -15.70
C GLY A 24 -16.67 -2.92 -15.49
N ALA A 25 -16.03 -1.75 -15.62
CA ALA A 25 -14.63 -1.64 -15.27
C ALA A 25 -14.45 -2.15 -13.84
N HIS A 26 -13.55 -3.12 -13.65
CA HIS A 26 -13.24 -3.61 -12.32
C HIS A 26 -12.69 -2.47 -11.45
N ALA A 27 -12.91 -2.57 -10.14
CA ALA A 27 -12.27 -1.63 -9.22
C ALA A 27 -10.75 -1.68 -9.38
N ALA A 28 -10.10 -0.53 -9.18
CA ALA A 28 -8.66 -0.41 -9.30
C ALA A 28 -7.93 -1.41 -8.41
N THR A 29 -6.84 -1.96 -8.93
CA THR A 29 -5.93 -2.85 -8.20
C THR A 29 -5.41 -2.13 -6.95
N GLU A 30 -5.56 -2.75 -5.77
CA GLU A 30 -5.03 -2.22 -4.52
C GLU A 30 -4.01 -3.20 -3.94
N ILE A 31 -2.75 -2.78 -3.80
CA ILE A 31 -1.73 -3.60 -3.14
C ILE A 31 -1.94 -3.54 -1.62
N TRP A 32 -2.19 -4.69 -1.00
CA TRP A 32 -2.34 -4.84 0.44
C TRP A 32 -0.98 -5.04 1.14
N VAL A 33 -0.12 -5.89 0.57
CA VAL A 33 1.26 -6.09 0.99
C VAL A 33 2.17 -6.09 -0.23
N PRO A 34 3.31 -5.39 -0.20
CA PRO A 34 3.77 -4.51 0.87
C PRO A 34 3.17 -3.09 0.84
N ARG A 35 3.33 -2.33 1.94
CA ARG A 35 2.89 -0.94 2.09
C ARG A 35 3.94 -0.07 2.77
N GLN A 36 3.82 1.25 2.69
CA GLN A 36 4.78 2.17 3.29
C GLN A 36 5.00 1.97 4.81
N HIS A 37 3.94 1.67 5.57
CA HIS A 37 4.02 1.45 7.02
C HIS A 37 4.40 0.02 7.42
N ASN A 38 4.44 -0.88 6.44
CA ASN A 38 4.93 -2.26 6.60
C ASN A 38 5.62 -2.69 5.29
N PRO A 39 6.84 -2.16 5.04
CA PRO A 39 7.53 -2.43 3.80
C PRO A 39 7.93 -3.90 3.68
N GLY A 40 7.84 -4.43 2.47
CA GLY A 40 8.38 -5.75 2.14
C GLY A 40 9.87 -5.66 1.89
N PHE A 41 10.55 -6.79 1.99
CA PHE A 41 11.95 -6.91 1.65
C PHE A 41 12.16 -7.99 0.59
N ALA A 42 13.08 -7.73 -0.33
CA ALA A 42 13.49 -8.69 -1.35
C ALA A 42 14.98 -8.55 -1.65
N GLU A 43 15.67 -9.66 -1.92
CA GLU A 43 16.99 -9.62 -2.53
C GLU A 43 16.87 -9.35 -4.05
N ALA A 44 17.82 -8.59 -4.60
CA ALA A 44 17.92 -8.44 -6.05
C ALA A 44 18.08 -9.82 -6.73
N GLY A 45 17.35 -10.06 -7.81
CA GLY A 45 17.34 -11.37 -8.49
C GLY A 45 16.52 -12.46 -7.80
N ARG A 46 15.88 -12.17 -6.66
CA ARG A 46 14.97 -13.09 -5.95
C ARG A 46 13.52 -12.64 -6.09
N SER A 47 12.62 -13.42 -5.51
CA SER A 47 11.19 -13.15 -5.54
C SER A 47 10.66 -12.74 -4.17
N PHE A 48 9.57 -11.97 -4.18
CA PHE A 48 8.74 -11.69 -3.02
C PHE A 48 7.27 -11.98 -3.36
N VAL A 49 6.42 -11.99 -2.34
CA VAL A 49 4.97 -12.15 -2.50
C VAL A 49 4.29 -10.81 -2.27
N ALA A 50 3.47 -10.39 -3.21
CA ALA A 50 2.54 -9.28 -3.04
C ALA A 50 1.12 -9.81 -2.80
N GLU A 51 0.44 -9.24 -1.83
CA GLU A 51 -0.99 -9.43 -1.61
C GLU A 51 -1.74 -8.29 -2.29
N VAL A 52 -2.70 -8.61 -3.15
CA VAL A 52 -3.38 -7.64 -4.00
C VAL A 52 -4.88 -7.84 -3.90
N ARG A 53 -5.59 -6.79 -3.49
CA ARG A 53 -7.05 -6.75 -3.57
C ARG A 53 -7.43 -6.32 -4.99
N ALA A 54 -8.08 -7.23 -5.70
CA ALA A 54 -8.66 -7.00 -7.02
C ALA A 54 -9.81 -7.99 -7.23
N ALA A 55 -10.56 -7.83 -8.33
CA ALA A 55 -11.74 -8.64 -8.58
C ALA A 55 -11.40 -10.14 -8.74
N PRO A 56 -12.28 -11.06 -8.27
CA PRO A 56 -12.02 -12.50 -8.26
C PRO A 56 -12.07 -13.15 -9.65
N ASP A 57 -12.74 -12.52 -10.61
CA ASP A 57 -12.95 -12.98 -11.98
C ASP A 57 -11.83 -12.54 -12.94
N LEU A 58 -10.81 -11.83 -12.45
CA LEU A 58 -9.61 -11.53 -13.23
C LEU A 58 -8.88 -12.81 -13.64
N ALA A 59 -8.23 -12.77 -14.80
CA ALA A 59 -7.40 -13.88 -15.22
C ALA A 59 -6.11 -13.94 -14.39
N ALA A 60 -5.59 -15.15 -14.17
CA ALA A 60 -4.27 -15.32 -13.57
C ALA A 60 -3.14 -14.85 -14.52
N ALA A 61 -3.40 -14.78 -15.82
CA ALA A 61 -2.48 -14.21 -16.80
C ALA A 61 -2.74 -12.72 -17.00
N GLY A 62 -1.68 -11.96 -17.34
CA GLY A 62 -1.79 -10.53 -17.65
C GLY A 62 -1.34 -9.58 -16.53
N TRP A 63 -1.06 -10.11 -15.33
CA TRP A 63 -0.45 -9.35 -14.25
C TRP A 63 0.96 -8.89 -14.63
N THR A 64 1.26 -7.63 -14.37
CA THR A 64 2.59 -7.04 -14.50
C THR A 64 2.98 -6.33 -13.22
N ALA A 65 4.27 -6.18 -12.99
CA ALA A 65 4.79 -5.48 -11.83
C ALA A 65 6.04 -4.68 -12.20
N ALA A 66 6.24 -3.55 -11.54
CA ALA A 66 7.43 -2.73 -11.69
C ALA A 66 7.83 -2.11 -10.35
N LEU A 67 9.14 -1.96 -10.17
CA LEU A 67 9.72 -1.19 -9.07
C LEU A 67 10.23 0.14 -9.60
N LYS A 68 10.06 1.21 -8.83
CA LYS A 68 10.38 2.56 -9.30
C LYS A 68 11.03 3.41 -8.22
N ASN A 69 11.97 4.25 -8.63
CA ASN A 69 12.39 5.44 -7.88
C ASN A 69 12.22 6.71 -8.74
N ASP A 70 12.80 7.82 -8.28
CA ASP A 70 12.78 9.12 -8.97
C ASP A 70 13.55 9.13 -10.30
N LEU A 71 14.43 8.14 -10.54
CA LEU A 71 15.34 8.10 -11.68
C LEU A 71 14.95 7.05 -12.72
N ARG A 72 14.48 5.87 -12.30
CA ARG A 72 14.28 4.71 -13.18
C ARG A 72 13.14 3.81 -12.70
N SER A 73 12.60 3.03 -13.64
CA SER A 73 11.71 1.90 -13.42
C SER A 73 12.41 0.59 -13.80
N TRP A 74 12.20 -0.46 -13.00
CA TRP A 74 12.66 -1.83 -13.22
C TRP A 74 11.45 -2.73 -13.37
N ASN A 75 11.24 -3.24 -14.58
CA ASN A 75 10.17 -4.18 -14.86
C ASN A 75 10.46 -5.51 -14.15
N CYS A 76 9.53 -5.95 -13.32
CA CYS A 76 9.59 -7.22 -12.62
C CYS A 76 8.85 -8.30 -13.42
N THR A 77 9.13 -9.57 -13.10
CA THR A 77 8.38 -10.70 -13.69
C THR A 77 7.39 -11.26 -12.68
N VAL A 78 6.12 -11.31 -13.02
CA VAL A 78 5.12 -12.03 -12.22
C VAL A 78 5.23 -13.52 -12.55
N ALA A 79 5.87 -14.29 -11.66
CA ALA A 79 6.12 -15.71 -11.84
C ALA A 79 4.86 -16.56 -11.60
N SER A 80 3.98 -16.12 -10.70
CA SER A 80 2.69 -16.77 -10.45
C SER A 80 1.66 -15.77 -9.93
N ALA A 81 0.39 -15.98 -10.28
CA ALA A 81 -0.74 -15.27 -9.72
C ALA A 81 -1.80 -16.28 -9.27
N VAL A 82 -2.15 -16.28 -7.99
CA VAL A 82 -3.12 -17.21 -7.41
C VAL A 82 -4.18 -16.45 -6.66
N PHE A 83 -5.45 -16.66 -7.01
CA PHE A 83 -6.55 -16.14 -6.21
C PHE A 83 -6.72 -16.99 -4.95
N GLY A 84 -6.81 -16.33 -3.80
CA GLY A 84 -6.83 -16.99 -2.51
C GLY A 84 -7.17 -16.04 -1.38
N LYS A 85 -6.46 -16.17 -0.27
CA LYS A 85 -6.68 -15.40 0.96
C LYS A 85 -5.51 -14.44 1.18
N ILE A 86 -5.83 -13.18 1.46
CA ILE A 86 -4.91 -12.09 1.76
C ILE A 86 -5.26 -11.47 3.12
N HIS A 87 -4.47 -10.49 3.56
CA HIS A 87 -4.69 -9.73 4.79
C HIS A 87 -4.83 -10.66 6.00
N HIS A 88 -3.79 -11.47 6.26
CA HIS A 88 -3.81 -12.49 7.33
C HIS A 88 -5.02 -13.43 7.25
N ALA A 89 -5.33 -13.84 6.01
CA ALA A 89 -6.47 -14.68 5.65
C ALA A 89 -7.88 -14.13 5.96
N LYS A 90 -8.01 -12.82 6.22
CA LYS A 90 -9.30 -12.18 6.53
C LYS A 90 -10.09 -11.83 5.28
N GLU A 91 -9.43 -11.68 4.14
CA GLU A 91 -10.06 -11.24 2.89
C GLU A 91 -9.66 -12.15 1.73
N SER A 92 -10.47 -12.17 0.67
CA SER A 92 -10.11 -12.82 -0.58
C SER A 92 -9.37 -11.84 -1.49
N GLY A 93 -8.35 -12.32 -2.20
CA GLY A 93 -7.53 -11.51 -3.10
C GLY A 93 -6.48 -12.32 -3.84
N TRP A 94 -5.59 -11.65 -4.54
CA TRP A 94 -4.55 -12.24 -5.36
C TRP A 94 -3.22 -12.28 -4.62
N LEU A 95 -2.55 -13.43 -4.65
CA LEU A 95 -1.18 -13.64 -4.22
C LEU A 95 -0.29 -13.69 -5.47
N LEU A 96 0.58 -12.70 -5.61
CA LEU A 96 1.50 -12.59 -6.74
C LEU A 96 2.92 -12.90 -6.29
N THR A 97 3.56 -13.90 -6.89
CA THR A 97 5.00 -14.12 -6.72
C THR A 97 5.72 -13.29 -7.78
N ILE A 98 6.45 -12.28 -7.35
CA ILE A 98 7.08 -11.29 -8.22
C ILE A 98 8.60 -11.42 -8.10
N ALA A 99 9.28 -11.65 -9.22
CA ALA A 99 10.73 -11.70 -9.31
C ALA A 99 11.31 -10.30 -9.56
N VAL A 100 12.23 -9.90 -8.69
CA VAL A 100 12.99 -8.63 -8.75
C VAL A 100 14.18 -8.81 -9.70
N PRO A 101 14.41 -7.88 -10.65
CA PRO A 101 15.60 -7.93 -11.49
C PRO A 101 16.90 -7.91 -10.70
N ALA A 102 17.94 -8.59 -11.21
CA ALA A 102 19.23 -8.64 -10.54
C ALA A 102 19.98 -7.29 -10.55
N ASP A 103 19.64 -6.38 -11.47
CA ASP A 103 20.22 -5.03 -11.58
C ASP A 103 19.45 -3.97 -10.77
N THR A 104 18.48 -4.36 -9.95
CA THR A 104 17.73 -3.42 -9.10
C THR A 104 18.60 -2.96 -7.91
N PRO A 105 18.75 -1.65 -7.68
CA PRO A 105 19.61 -1.13 -6.62
C PRO A 105 19.02 -1.41 -5.22
N PRO A 106 19.86 -1.48 -4.17
CA PRO A 106 19.42 -1.80 -2.81
C PRO A 106 18.77 -0.58 -2.10
N GLU A 107 17.61 -0.16 -2.60
CA GLU A 107 16.86 1.02 -2.18
C GLU A 107 15.43 0.68 -1.76
N LEU A 108 14.76 1.60 -1.06
CA LEU A 108 13.32 1.53 -0.85
C LEU A 108 12.58 2.12 -2.06
N LEU A 109 11.87 1.26 -2.78
CA LEU A 109 11.24 1.55 -4.06
C LEU A 109 9.72 1.58 -3.94
N ASP A 110 9.10 2.28 -4.87
CA ASP A 110 7.66 2.20 -5.11
C ASP A 110 7.37 0.89 -5.85
N LEU A 111 6.26 0.22 -5.51
CA LEU A 111 5.76 -0.96 -6.21
C LEU A 111 4.50 -0.58 -6.98
N THR A 112 4.51 -0.86 -8.28
CA THR A 112 3.31 -0.82 -9.12
C THR A 112 2.96 -2.25 -9.54
N VAL A 113 1.69 -2.62 -9.41
CA VAL A 113 1.11 -3.85 -9.92
C VAL A 113 -0.06 -3.49 -10.82
N ASP A 114 -0.12 -4.06 -12.01
CA ASP A 114 -1.15 -3.75 -12.99
C ASP A 114 -1.74 -5.03 -13.61
N HIS A 115 -3.03 -4.97 -13.92
CA HIS A 115 -3.73 -5.97 -14.70
C HIS A 115 -4.64 -5.24 -15.71
N PRO A 116 -4.61 -5.55 -17.01
CA PRO A 116 -5.29 -4.77 -18.05
C PRO A 116 -6.79 -4.51 -17.82
N ALA A 117 -7.49 -5.42 -17.13
CA ALA A 117 -8.92 -5.29 -16.86
C ALA A 117 -9.27 -4.45 -15.61
N SER A 118 -8.33 -4.27 -14.66
CA SER A 118 -8.55 -3.49 -13.42
C SER A 118 -7.66 -2.26 -13.31
N GLY A 119 -6.66 -2.12 -14.16
CA GLY A 119 -5.70 -1.01 -14.13
C GLY A 119 -4.70 -1.08 -12.98
N PRO A 120 -3.81 -0.08 -12.88
CA PRO A 120 -2.66 -0.14 -11.99
C PRO A 120 -3.00 0.23 -10.55
N GLY A 121 -2.38 -0.48 -9.61
CA GLY A 121 -2.24 -0.12 -8.21
C GLY A 121 -0.78 0.24 -7.91
N THR A 122 -0.54 1.35 -7.21
CA THR A 122 0.81 1.76 -6.80
C THR A 122 0.88 1.98 -5.30
N GLN A 123 1.92 1.45 -4.66
CA GLN A 123 2.27 1.72 -3.27
C GLN A 123 3.65 2.37 -3.22
N ALA A 124 3.67 3.63 -2.81
CA ALA A 124 4.91 4.36 -2.63
C ALA A 124 5.75 3.72 -1.51
N ARG A 125 7.07 3.68 -1.70
CA ARG A 125 8.07 3.31 -0.69
C ARG A 125 7.70 2.03 0.06
N SER A 126 7.33 1.01 -0.69
CA SER A 126 6.74 -0.21 -0.14
C SER A 126 7.65 -1.42 -0.23
N LEU A 127 8.62 -1.47 -1.14
CA LEU A 127 9.55 -2.62 -1.24
C LEU A 127 10.99 -2.18 -1.08
N ARG A 128 11.66 -2.70 -0.05
CA ARG A 128 13.12 -2.57 0.11
C ARG A 128 13.82 -3.68 -0.64
N VAL A 129 14.62 -3.29 -1.62
CA VAL A 129 15.58 -4.21 -2.22
C VAL A 129 16.87 -4.19 -1.39
N VAL A 130 17.43 -5.36 -1.15
CA VAL A 130 18.68 -5.55 -0.40
C VAL A 130 19.64 -6.37 -1.25
N LYS A 131 20.94 -6.24 -1.00
CA LYS A 131 21.92 -7.06 -1.73
C LYS A 131 21.87 -8.50 -1.24
N SER A 132 21.80 -8.64 0.09
CA SER A 132 21.59 -9.92 0.75
C SER A 132 20.84 -9.73 2.06
N PHE A 133 20.08 -10.73 2.47
CA PHE A 133 19.55 -10.80 3.84
C PHE A 133 20.62 -11.10 4.88
N GLU A 134 21.74 -11.70 4.48
CA GLU A 134 22.83 -12.10 5.37
C GLU A 134 23.93 -11.03 5.53
N GLU A 135 23.89 -9.94 4.76
CA GLU A 135 24.88 -8.86 4.92
C GLU A 135 24.73 -8.16 6.27
N ASN A 136 25.85 -7.73 6.86
CA ASN A 136 25.84 -6.93 8.08
C ASN A 136 24.98 -5.68 7.90
N PHE A 137 24.18 -5.38 8.89
CA PHE A 137 23.33 -4.21 8.89
C PHE A 137 23.21 -3.61 10.29
N TYR A 138 22.69 -2.40 10.33
CA TYR A 138 22.26 -1.76 11.56
C TYR A 138 20.84 -1.23 11.38
N ILE A 139 20.18 -1.01 12.51
CA ILE A 139 18.84 -0.46 12.60
C ILE A 139 18.93 0.87 13.35
N VAL A 140 18.00 1.77 13.06
CA VAL A 140 17.75 2.94 13.91
C VAL A 140 16.44 2.70 14.63
N GLN A 141 16.43 2.88 15.94
CA GLN A 141 15.21 2.82 16.72
C GLN A 141 14.82 4.23 17.15
N LEU A 142 13.54 4.57 16.98
CA LEU A 142 12.90 5.80 17.43
C LEU A 142 11.64 5.42 18.21
N SER A 143 11.26 6.22 19.19
CA SER A 143 10.11 5.96 20.07
C SER A 143 9.60 7.28 20.63
N ASP A 144 8.36 7.28 21.12
CA ASP A 144 7.81 8.34 21.98
C ASP A 144 7.91 9.74 21.33
N GLN A 145 7.68 9.81 20.02
CA GLN A 145 7.66 11.09 19.31
C GLN A 145 6.46 11.93 19.67
N HIS A 146 5.33 11.31 20.06
CA HIS A 146 4.08 11.97 20.43
C HIS A 146 3.70 13.08 19.45
N VAL A 147 3.74 12.80 18.14
CA VAL A 147 3.42 13.81 17.13
C VAL A 147 1.97 14.25 17.28
N VAL A 148 1.76 15.54 17.51
CA VAL A 148 0.43 16.19 17.60
C VAL A 148 0.25 17.34 16.62
N GLY A 149 1.31 17.74 15.90
CA GLY A 149 1.28 18.92 15.07
C GLY A 149 2.32 18.91 13.96
N ALA A 150 2.13 19.80 12.99
CA ALA A 150 3.04 19.88 11.85
C ALA A 150 4.31 20.70 12.15
N THR A 151 4.17 21.79 12.90
CA THR A 151 5.21 22.80 13.11
C THR A 151 5.87 22.65 14.48
N ALA A 152 7.20 22.69 14.54
CA ALA A 152 7.93 22.77 15.79
C ALA A 152 7.86 24.20 16.37
N THR A 153 7.51 24.32 17.64
CA THR A 153 7.51 25.60 18.38
C THR A 153 8.73 25.74 19.29
N GLN A 154 9.47 24.65 19.48
CA GLN A 154 10.68 24.59 20.30
C GLN A 154 11.88 24.10 19.46
N ALA A 155 13.09 24.51 19.83
CA ALA A 155 14.32 24.16 19.10
C ALA A 155 14.59 22.64 19.01
N GLY A 156 14.04 21.85 19.95
CA GLY A 156 14.14 20.38 19.95
C GLY A 156 13.24 19.68 18.92
N GLY A 157 12.41 20.43 18.18
CA GLY A 157 11.45 19.86 17.24
C GLY A 157 10.06 19.58 17.85
N ASN A 158 9.86 19.96 19.11
CA ASN A 158 8.60 19.77 19.84
C ASN A 158 7.57 20.87 19.54
N THR A 159 6.28 20.54 19.63
CA THR A 159 5.15 21.49 19.65
C THR A 159 4.84 21.99 21.06
N SER A 160 5.18 21.20 22.07
CA SER A 160 5.03 21.47 23.51
C SER A 160 5.96 20.52 24.29
N ASP A 161 6.05 20.69 25.61
CA ASP A 161 7.03 19.96 26.45
C ASP A 161 6.96 18.43 26.33
N ASN A 162 5.79 17.86 25.98
CA ASN A 162 5.56 16.42 25.88
C ASN A 162 5.08 15.97 24.49
N ALA A 163 5.20 16.81 23.45
CA ALA A 163 4.67 16.46 22.13
C ALA A 163 5.57 16.92 20.98
N GLY A 164 5.76 16.04 20.00
CA GLY A 164 6.60 16.24 18.84
C GLY A 164 5.88 16.86 17.65
N SER A 165 6.64 17.11 16.58
CA SER A 165 6.14 17.62 15.31
C SER A 165 6.58 16.78 14.13
N THR A 166 5.81 16.83 13.03
CA THR A 166 6.25 16.24 11.76
C THR A 166 7.41 17.00 11.12
N GLU A 167 7.62 18.28 11.46
CA GLU A 167 8.79 19.05 11.08
C GLU A 167 10.09 18.45 11.65
N ALA A 168 10.08 17.98 12.91
CA ALA A 168 11.21 17.26 13.48
C ALA A 168 11.54 15.98 12.70
N MET A 169 10.51 15.23 12.27
CA MET A 169 10.69 14.06 11.40
C MET A 169 11.33 14.47 10.06
N LYS A 170 10.90 15.59 9.46
CA LYS A 170 11.49 16.14 8.23
C LYS A 170 12.94 16.55 8.42
N TRP A 171 13.32 17.08 9.59
CA TRP A 171 14.71 17.39 9.92
C TRP A 171 15.57 16.14 10.06
N ALA A 172 15.01 15.05 10.58
CA ALA A 172 15.69 13.75 10.70
C ALA A 172 15.86 13.04 9.35
N ALA A 173 14.92 13.25 8.40
CA ALA A 173 14.89 12.52 7.13
C ALA A 173 16.20 12.57 6.33
N PRO A 174 16.89 13.71 6.12
CA PRO A 174 18.18 13.74 5.42
C PRO A 174 19.24 12.85 6.08
N VAL A 175 19.29 12.82 7.41
CA VAL A 175 20.28 12.01 8.15
C VAL A 175 19.94 10.53 8.02
N LEU A 176 18.69 10.16 8.25
CA LEU A 176 18.23 8.77 8.11
C LEU A 176 18.44 8.25 6.68
N ASN A 177 18.14 9.06 5.69
CA ASN A 177 18.30 8.72 4.27
C ASN A 177 19.79 8.61 3.88
N LEU A 178 20.66 9.40 4.49
CA LEU A 178 22.11 9.37 4.23
C LEU A 178 22.76 8.13 4.83
N ILE A 179 22.48 7.85 6.11
CA ILE A 179 23.06 6.68 6.77
C ILE A 179 22.44 5.39 6.19
N ASN A 180 21.15 5.42 5.85
CA ASN A 180 20.43 4.34 5.16
C ASN A 180 20.47 3.02 5.96
N PRO A 181 19.88 2.96 7.17
CA PRO A 181 19.81 1.73 7.96
C PRO A 181 18.99 0.67 7.21
N ARG A 182 19.04 -0.59 7.67
CA ARG A 182 18.18 -1.66 7.13
C ARG A 182 16.71 -1.28 7.23
N PHE A 183 16.33 -0.75 8.38
CA PHE A 183 15.05 -0.10 8.63
C PHE A 183 15.15 0.82 9.84
N VAL A 184 14.17 1.71 9.94
CA VAL A 184 13.85 2.47 11.14
C VAL A 184 12.73 1.73 11.86
N ALA A 185 12.95 1.37 13.12
CA ALA A 185 11.95 0.81 13.99
C ALA A 185 11.34 1.91 14.85
N TYR A 186 10.05 2.16 14.66
CA TYR A 186 9.25 2.99 15.54
C TYR A 186 8.56 2.11 16.57
N THR A 187 8.92 2.27 17.84
CA THR A 187 8.53 1.32 18.88
C THR A 187 7.31 1.72 19.70
N GLY A 188 6.54 2.71 19.24
CA GLY A 188 5.29 3.13 19.88
C GLY A 188 5.31 4.59 20.29
N ASP A 189 4.10 5.08 20.59
CA ASP A 189 3.83 6.47 20.96
C ASP A 189 4.38 7.43 19.91
N ASN A 190 4.14 7.09 18.65
CA ASN A 190 4.69 7.82 17.52
C ASN A 190 3.85 9.07 17.24
N GLU A 191 2.54 8.91 17.26
CA GLU A 191 1.55 9.97 17.23
C GLU A 191 0.65 9.92 18.47
N THR A 192 0.03 11.04 18.81
CA THR A 192 -0.94 11.07 19.91
C THR A 192 -2.33 11.30 19.38
N ILE A 193 -3.18 10.28 19.56
CA ILE A 193 -4.61 10.33 19.33
C ILE A 193 -5.31 10.59 20.66
N PHE A 194 -6.00 11.72 20.77
CA PHE A 194 -6.76 12.09 21.97
C PHE A 194 -8.20 11.59 21.89
N TRP A 195 -8.73 11.09 23.01
CA TRP A 195 -10.17 10.83 23.13
C TRP A 195 -10.96 12.15 23.17
N GLU A 196 -11.89 12.35 22.23
CA GLU A 196 -12.78 13.52 22.20
C GLU A 196 -14.18 13.12 22.68
N GLY A 197 -14.39 13.11 23.99
CA GLY A 197 -15.59 12.55 24.63
C GLY A 197 -16.92 13.29 24.43
N GLU A 198 -16.94 14.51 23.88
CA GLU A 198 -18.14 15.37 23.93
C GLU A 198 -18.80 15.69 22.58
N LYS A 199 -18.22 15.26 21.45
CA LYS A 199 -18.84 15.50 20.13
C LYS A 199 -18.65 14.29 19.24
N GLY A 200 -19.75 13.67 18.80
CA GLY A 200 -19.68 12.91 17.55
C GLY A 200 -19.38 13.89 16.40
N PRO A 201 -18.43 13.65 15.47
CA PRO A 201 -17.42 12.60 15.41
C PRO A 201 -16.04 13.10 15.92
N GLY A 202 -15.61 12.62 17.08
CA GLY A 202 -14.32 12.90 17.72
C GLY A 202 -13.09 12.30 17.03
N LEU A 203 -13.18 12.03 15.72
CA LEU A 203 -12.15 11.40 14.90
C LEU A 203 -11.49 12.36 13.91
N GLU A 204 -11.97 13.61 13.80
CA GLU A 204 -11.41 14.53 12.81
C GLU A 204 -9.99 14.96 13.18
N LYS A 205 -9.72 15.29 14.45
CA LYS A 205 -8.35 15.58 14.89
C LYS A 205 -7.45 14.35 14.81
N ALA A 206 -7.96 13.18 15.21
CA ALA A 206 -7.24 11.91 15.06
C ALA A 206 -6.86 11.67 13.59
N ARG A 207 -7.80 11.86 12.66
CA ARG A 207 -7.54 11.77 11.21
C ARG A 207 -6.50 12.77 10.75
N ILE A 208 -6.57 14.03 11.22
CA ILE A 208 -5.58 15.06 10.88
C ILE A 208 -4.19 14.64 11.36
N HIS A 209 -4.05 14.16 12.60
CA HIS A 209 -2.77 13.70 13.15
C HIS A 209 -2.20 12.52 12.35
N VAL A 210 -3.02 11.50 12.10
CA VAL A 210 -2.66 10.35 11.24
C VAL A 210 -2.23 10.81 9.85
N GLN A 211 -2.94 11.78 9.28
CA GLN A 211 -2.64 12.26 7.93
C GLN A 211 -1.31 13.02 7.88
N ILE A 212 -1.04 13.93 8.82
CA ILE A 212 0.23 14.66 8.86
C ILE A 212 1.39 13.71 9.16
N TYR A 213 1.20 12.72 10.04
CA TYR A 213 2.21 11.73 10.39
C TYR A 213 2.56 10.86 9.18
N LYS A 214 1.55 10.34 8.46
CA LYS A 214 1.73 9.61 7.21
C LYS A 214 2.45 10.44 6.14
N GLU A 215 2.11 11.72 6.02
CA GLU A 215 2.79 12.62 5.09
C GLU A 215 4.27 12.78 5.48
N ALA A 216 4.58 12.93 6.77
CA ALA A 216 5.95 13.02 7.26
C ALA A 216 6.78 11.78 6.91
N LEU A 217 6.21 10.59 7.04
CA LEU A 217 6.87 9.33 6.68
C LEU A 217 7.23 9.24 5.19
N THR A 218 6.59 10.02 4.30
CA THR A 218 6.95 10.03 2.87
C THR A 218 8.34 10.62 2.60
N HIS A 219 8.89 11.38 3.54
CA HIS A 219 10.26 11.91 3.43
C HIS A 219 11.33 10.84 3.67
N PHE A 220 10.96 9.69 4.26
CA PHE A 220 11.90 8.63 4.55
C PHE A 220 12.08 7.75 3.31
N ARG A 221 13.31 7.68 2.81
CA ARG A 221 13.75 6.78 1.73
C ARG A 221 14.28 5.46 2.28
N VAL A 222 14.02 5.20 3.56
CA VAL A 222 14.46 4.04 4.32
C VAL A 222 13.23 3.31 4.87
N PRO A 223 13.24 1.96 4.93
CA PRO A 223 12.06 1.21 5.36
C PRO A 223 11.71 1.58 6.78
N THR A 224 10.43 1.77 7.05
CA THR A 224 9.94 2.17 8.37
C THR A 224 8.94 1.14 8.87
N ILE A 225 9.24 0.52 10.00
CA ILE A 225 8.35 -0.45 10.66
C ILE A 225 7.74 0.26 11.86
N LEU A 226 6.41 0.30 11.91
CA LEU A 226 5.67 0.95 12.99
C LEU A 226 5.10 -0.08 13.96
N CYS A 227 5.40 0.09 15.24
CA CYS A 227 4.65 -0.50 16.34
C CYS A 227 3.78 0.58 16.97
N LEU A 228 2.58 0.20 17.39
CA LEU A 228 1.65 1.09 18.07
C LEU A 228 1.85 0.99 19.58
N GLY A 229 1.97 2.14 20.24
CA GLY A 229 1.89 2.33 21.68
C GLY A 229 0.48 2.74 22.12
N ASN A 230 0.32 3.05 23.41
CA ASN A 230 -0.97 3.41 23.98
C ASN A 230 -1.47 4.78 23.50
N HIS A 231 -0.58 5.69 23.11
CA HIS A 231 -0.97 7.00 22.60
C HIS A 231 -1.38 6.97 21.11
N ASP A 232 -0.95 5.96 20.35
CA ASP A 232 -1.28 5.82 18.92
C ASP A 232 -2.72 5.30 18.69
N ILE A 233 -3.32 4.59 19.65
CA ILE A 233 -4.65 3.98 19.52
C ILE A 233 -5.75 4.71 20.31
N GLY A 234 -5.39 5.82 20.95
CA GLY A 234 -6.27 6.58 21.81
C GLY A 234 -5.98 6.37 23.29
N TRP A 235 -5.77 7.47 24.02
CA TRP A 235 -5.68 7.49 25.48
C TRP A 235 -6.73 8.44 26.06
N GLY A 236 -7.38 8.04 27.15
CA GLY A 236 -8.32 8.85 27.92
C GLY A 236 -7.66 9.37 29.20
N THR A 237 -7.85 10.65 29.51
CA THR A 237 -7.51 11.22 30.82
C THR A 237 -8.40 10.66 31.92
#